data_AF-A0A060Y5I6-F1
#
_entry.id   AF-A0A060Y5I6-F1
#
_cell.length_a   1.000
_cell.length_b   1.000
_cell.length_c   1.000
_cell.angle_alpha   90.00
_cell.angle_beta   90.00
_cell.angle_gamma   90.00
#
_symmetry.space_group_name_H-M   'P 1'
#
loop_
_entity.id
_entity.type
_entity.pdbx_description
1 polymer ?
#
loop_
_entity_poly.entity_id
_entity_poly.type
_entity_poly.pdbx_seq_one_letter_code
_entity_poly.pdbx_strand_id
1 'polypeptide(L)'
;MVAKAKEEIEQETVDKEEEKERYLAERAPPLQTGGMSFAELQELCQELHAKVDVVDEDRYDIEVKVMHNTREIKDLNIKVLDLRGKFKRPNLRRVRVSADAILRSLLGSKHKVSMDLRTNLKSVKKEDTEKVCFVCRGIVSGSSSDQR
;
A
#
# COMPACT_ATOMS: atom_id res chain seq x y z
N MET A 1 -2.24 4.81 6.83
CA MET A 1 -2.99 3.90 5.93
C MET A 1 -2.07 3.31 4.85
N VAL A 2 -1.47 4.11 3.96
CA VAL A 2 -0.57 3.58 2.90
C VAL A 2 0.69 2.89 3.46
N ALA A 3 1.30 3.42 4.52
CA ALA A 3 2.46 2.77 5.14
C ALA A 3 2.13 1.36 5.68
N LYS A 4 1.01 1.23 6.40
CA LYS A 4 0.51 -0.06 6.90
C LYS A 4 0.16 -1.04 5.76
N ALA A 5 -0.43 -0.54 4.67
CA ALA A 5 -0.74 -1.38 3.51
C ALA A 5 0.51 -1.90 2.80
N LYS A 6 1.61 -1.14 2.80
CA LYS A 6 2.89 -1.63 2.26
C LYS A 6 3.47 -2.75 3.12
N GLU A 7 3.47 -2.55 4.43
CA GLU A 7 3.92 -3.56 5.40
C GLU A 7 3.09 -4.86 5.29
N GLU A 8 1.77 -4.75 5.14
CA GLU A 8 0.88 -5.90 4.93
C GLU A 8 1.19 -6.64 3.60
N ILE A 9 1.50 -5.91 2.52
CA ILE A 9 1.89 -6.52 1.23
C ILE A 9 3.25 -7.22 1.35
N GLU A 10 4.21 -6.62 2.04
CA GLU A 10 5.52 -7.23 2.28
C GLU A 10 5.38 -8.52 3.10
N GLN A 11 4.57 -8.50 4.15
CA GLN A 11 4.26 -9.71 4.92
C GLN A 11 3.59 -10.79 4.05
N GLU A 12 2.58 -10.42 3.26
CA GLU A 12 1.90 -11.37 2.36
C GLU A 12 2.86 -11.98 1.33
N THR A 13 3.86 -11.22 0.84
CA THR A 13 4.87 -11.78 -0.06
C THR A 13 5.75 -12.82 0.62
N VAL A 14 6.15 -12.59 1.87
CA VAL A 14 6.93 -13.57 2.65
C VAL A 14 6.11 -14.81 2.91
N ASP A 15 4.87 -14.67 3.37
CA ASP A 15 3.99 -15.80 3.68
C ASP A 15 3.75 -16.69 2.42
N LYS A 16 3.63 -16.06 1.24
CA LYS A 16 3.50 -16.77 -0.04
C LYS A 16 4.78 -17.51 -0.45
N GLU A 17 5.95 -16.92 -0.19
CA GLU A 17 7.23 -17.58 -0.45
C GLU A 17 7.40 -18.81 0.45
N GLU A 18 7.10 -18.67 1.74
CA GLU A 18 7.13 -19.79 2.69
C GLU A 18 6.15 -20.90 2.31
N GLU A 19 4.91 -20.55 1.92
CA GLU A 19 3.92 -21.54 1.47
C GLU A 19 4.38 -22.27 0.20
N LYS A 20 5.00 -21.55 -0.74
CA LYS A 20 5.59 -22.15 -1.94
C LYS A 20 6.71 -23.13 -1.58
N GLU A 21 7.59 -22.77 -0.65
CA GLU A 21 8.65 -23.67 -0.18
C GLU A 21 8.09 -24.93 0.48
N ARG A 22 7.07 -24.79 1.35
CA ARG A 22 6.40 -25.95 1.95
C ARG A 22 5.77 -26.86 0.90
N TYR A 23 5.07 -26.28 -0.07
CA TYR A 23 4.42 -27.04 -1.14
C TYR A 23 5.44 -27.80 -1.99
N LEU A 24 6.57 -27.16 -2.33
CA LEU A 24 7.65 -27.80 -3.10
C LEU A 24 8.35 -28.90 -2.30
N ALA A 25 8.56 -28.70 -1.00
CA ALA A 25 9.17 -29.72 -0.14
C ALA A 25 8.31 -30.99 -0.05
N GLU A 26 6.97 -30.85 -0.04
CA GLU A 26 6.05 -32.00 -0.05
C GLU A 26 5.97 -32.68 -1.42
N ARG A 27 5.87 -31.89 -2.50
CA ARG A 27 5.67 -32.41 -3.86
C ARG A 27 6.94 -32.93 -4.54
N ALA A 28 8.07 -32.33 -4.24
CA ALA A 28 9.36 -32.63 -4.84
C ALA A 28 10.46 -32.62 -3.77
N PRO A 29 10.48 -33.63 -2.87
CA PRO A 29 11.53 -33.75 -1.87
C PRO A 29 12.90 -33.96 -2.53
N PRO A 30 14.01 -33.57 -1.87
CA PRO A 30 15.34 -33.79 -2.39
C PRO A 30 15.60 -35.27 -2.71
N LEU A 31 16.08 -35.54 -3.93
CA LEU A 31 16.37 -36.89 -4.39
C LEU A 31 17.58 -37.46 -3.63
N GLN A 32 17.39 -38.62 -2.99
CA GLN A 32 18.45 -39.37 -2.35
C GLN A 32 18.81 -40.57 -3.23
N THR A 33 19.89 -40.47 -3.99
CA THR A 33 20.37 -41.54 -4.87
C THR A 33 21.49 -42.38 -4.25
N GLY A 34 21.94 -42.01 -3.04
CA GLY A 34 22.98 -42.72 -2.33
C GLY A 34 22.50 -44.08 -1.84
N GLY A 35 23.24 -45.15 -2.16
CA GLY A 35 22.96 -46.50 -1.68
C GLY A 35 21.93 -47.29 -2.50
N MET A 36 21.38 -46.71 -3.58
CA MET A 36 20.49 -47.43 -4.50
C MET A 36 21.27 -48.36 -5.43
N SER A 37 20.70 -49.51 -5.72
CA SER A 37 21.19 -50.43 -6.75
C SER A 37 20.90 -49.89 -8.16
N PHE A 38 21.62 -50.43 -9.17
CA PHE A 38 21.44 -50.01 -10.56
C PHE A 38 19.99 -50.19 -11.06
N ALA A 39 19.32 -51.26 -10.66
CA ALA A 39 17.94 -51.54 -11.06
C ALA A 39 16.95 -50.50 -10.46
N GLU A 40 17.10 -50.18 -9.17
CA GLU A 40 16.27 -49.18 -8.48
C GLU A 40 16.48 -47.77 -9.08
N LEU A 41 17.72 -47.44 -9.46
CA LEU A 41 18.04 -46.19 -10.16
C LEU A 41 17.35 -46.11 -11.53
N GLN A 42 17.34 -47.20 -12.29
CA GLN A 42 16.69 -47.24 -13.60
C GLN A 42 15.16 -47.07 -13.47
N GLU A 43 14.55 -47.72 -12.48
CA GLU A 43 13.12 -47.63 -12.20
C GLU A 43 12.73 -46.21 -11.76
N LEU A 44 13.51 -45.60 -10.85
CA LEU A 44 13.34 -44.20 -10.44
C LEU A 44 13.42 -43.23 -11.63
N CYS A 45 14.37 -43.42 -12.54
CA CYS A 45 14.48 -42.57 -13.74
C CYS A 45 13.24 -42.68 -14.65
N GLN A 46 12.68 -43.88 -14.80
CA GLN A 46 11.47 -44.09 -15.58
C GLN A 46 10.25 -43.43 -14.92
N GLU A 47 10.11 -43.56 -13.60
CA GLU A 47 9.05 -42.90 -12.85
C GLU A 47 9.13 -41.37 -12.93
N LEU A 48 10.33 -40.80 -12.77
CA LEU A 48 10.52 -39.36 -12.83
C LEU A 48 10.19 -38.82 -14.23
N HIS A 49 10.57 -39.54 -15.29
CA HIS A 49 10.22 -39.15 -16.65
C HIS A 49 8.69 -39.11 -16.85
N ALA A 50 7.99 -40.15 -16.43
CA ALA A 50 6.53 -40.19 -16.53
C ALA A 50 5.86 -39.07 -15.70
N LYS A 51 6.39 -38.77 -14.51
CA LYS A 51 5.91 -37.66 -13.66
C LYS A 51 6.14 -36.30 -14.31
N VAL A 52 7.27 -36.09 -15.00
CA VAL A 52 7.56 -34.84 -15.71
C VAL A 52 6.54 -34.60 -16.81
N ASP A 53 6.22 -35.61 -17.61
CA ASP A 53 5.25 -35.48 -18.71
C ASP A 53 3.88 -35.01 -18.20
N VAL A 54 3.38 -35.59 -17.09
CA VAL A 54 2.11 -35.19 -16.47
C VAL A 54 2.18 -33.77 -15.90
N VAL A 55 3.25 -33.42 -15.21
CA VAL A 55 3.41 -32.07 -14.61
C VAL A 55 3.53 -31.00 -15.69
N ASP A 56 4.15 -31.31 -16.83
CA ASP A 56 4.24 -30.37 -17.95
C ASP A 56 2.88 -30.13 -18.63
N GLU A 57 2.03 -31.15 -18.72
CA GLU A 57 0.64 -30.99 -19.16
C GLU A 57 -0.14 -30.08 -18.20
N ASP A 58 -0.08 -30.35 -16.90
CA ASP A 58 -0.71 -29.52 -15.87
C ASP A 58 -0.21 -28.06 -15.92
N ARG A 59 1.10 -27.87 -16.11
CA ARG A 59 1.73 -26.56 -16.26
C ARG A 59 1.17 -25.82 -17.46
N TYR A 60 1.03 -26.50 -18.60
CA TYR A 60 0.48 -25.92 -19.82
C TYR A 60 -0.99 -25.49 -19.62
N ASP A 61 -1.81 -26.33 -19.01
CA ASP A 61 -3.21 -26.04 -18.72
C ASP A 61 -3.38 -24.81 -17.83
N ILE A 62 -2.54 -24.70 -16.79
CA ILE A 62 -2.53 -23.54 -15.89
C ILE A 62 -2.09 -22.28 -16.66
N GLU A 63 -1.05 -22.38 -17.50
CA GLU A 63 -0.54 -21.26 -18.30
C GLU A 63 -1.62 -20.72 -19.25
N VAL A 64 -2.37 -21.61 -19.91
CA VAL A 64 -3.49 -21.22 -20.80
C VAL A 64 -4.59 -20.51 -20.01
N LYS A 65 -4.95 -21.00 -18.81
CA LYS A 65 -5.94 -20.34 -17.93
C LYS A 65 -5.48 -18.96 -17.49
N VAL A 66 -4.22 -18.80 -17.09
CA VAL A 66 -3.64 -17.51 -16.70
C VAL A 66 -3.62 -16.54 -17.89
N MET A 67 -3.27 -17.02 -19.08
CA MET A 67 -3.30 -16.23 -20.31
C MET A 67 -4.70 -15.74 -20.64
N HIS A 68 -5.71 -16.60 -20.52
CA HIS A 68 -7.11 -16.23 -20.71
C HIS A 68 -7.52 -15.09 -19.75
N ASN A 69 -7.29 -15.28 -18.46
CA ASN A 69 -7.61 -14.27 -17.44
C ASN A 69 -6.86 -12.96 -17.68
N THR A 70 -5.59 -13.04 -18.11
CA THR A 70 -4.79 -11.85 -18.44
C THR A 70 -5.37 -11.08 -19.62
N ARG A 71 -5.88 -11.78 -20.64
CA ARG A 71 -6.56 -11.14 -21.78
C ARG A 71 -7.86 -10.46 -21.33
N GLU A 72 -8.68 -11.16 -20.55
CA GLU A 72 -9.92 -10.59 -20.01
C GLU A 72 -9.66 -9.34 -19.14
N ILE A 73 -8.65 -9.39 -18.27
CA ILE A 73 -8.26 -8.23 -17.45
C ILE A 73 -7.82 -7.06 -18.34
N LYS A 74 -7.07 -7.30 -19.41
CA LYS A 74 -6.68 -6.24 -20.36
C LYS A 74 -7.91 -5.64 -21.04
N ASP A 75 -8.83 -6.47 -21.52
CA ASP A 75 -10.05 -6.02 -22.17
C ASP A 75 -10.95 -5.22 -21.21
N LEU A 76 -11.08 -5.68 -19.97
CA LEU A 76 -11.80 -4.97 -18.92
C LEU A 76 -11.13 -3.64 -18.55
N ASN A 77 -9.80 -3.61 -18.46
CA ASN A 77 -9.06 -2.36 -18.21
C ASN A 77 -9.27 -1.32 -19.33
N ILE A 78 -9.30 -1.76 -20.59
CA ILE A 78 -9.62 -0.88 -21.72
C ILE A 78 -11.04 -0.34 -21.58
N LYS A 79 -12.03 -1.20 -21.31
CA LYS A 79 -13.43 -0.79 -21.09
C LYS A 79 -13.56 0.21 -19.94
N VAL A 80 -12.87 -0.03 -18.82
CA VAL A 80 -12.85 0.90 -17.68
C VAL A 80 -12.26 2.25 -18.08
N LEU A 81 -11.20 2.26 -18.89
CA LEU A 81 -10.57 3.49 -19.35
C LEU A 81 -11.46 4.28 -20.31
N ASP A 82 -12.18 3.60 -21.20
CA ASP A 82 -13.17 4.21 -22.09
C ASP A 82 -14.36 4.78 -21.31
N LEU A 83 -14.86 4.05 -20.30
CA LEU A 83 -15.98 4.47 -19.43
C LEU A 83 -15.62 5.61 -18.47
N ARG A 84 -14.39 5.64 -17.93
CA ARG A 84 -13.88 6.77 -17.14
C ARG A 84 -13.75 8.06 -17.95
N GLY A 85 -14.05 7.98 -19.25
CA GLY A 85 -13.86 9.03 -20.23
C GLY A 85 -12.39 9.06 -20.61
N LYS A 86 -12.11 9.17 -21.91
CA LYS A 86 -10.80 9.51 -22.45
C LYS A 86 -10.41 10.87 -21.87
N PHE A 87 -9.79 10.87 -20.68
CA PHE A 87 -9.18 12.04 -20.06
C PHE A 87 -8.04 12.41 -21.02
N LYS A 88 -8.37 13.13 -22.09
CA LYS A 88 -7.40 13.68 -23.02
C LYS A 88 -6.46 14.46 -22.12
N ARG A 89 -5.22 14.00 -22.01
CA ARG A 89 -4.18 14.68 -21.24
C ARG A 89 -4.32 16.16 -21.60
N PRO A 90 -4.71 17.05 -20.66
CA PRO A 90 -4.98 18.44 -21.01
C PRO A 90 -3.75 18.95 -21.73
N ASN A 91 -3.91 19.53 -22.93
CA ASN A 91 -2.77 20.01 -23.73
C ASN A 91 -1.86 20.80 -22.81
N LEU A 92 -0.57 20.45 -22.77
CA LEU A 92 0.42 21.03 -21.87
C LEU A 92 0.33 22.57 -21.98
N ARG A 93 -0.34 23.21 -21.03
CA ARG A 93 -0.41 24.67 -20.97
C ARG A 93 0.96 25.11 -20.44
N ARG A 94 1.59 26.08 -21.11
CA ARG A 94 2.77 26.75 -20.56
C ARG A 94 2.38 27.40 -19.24
N VAL A 95 2.68 26.72 -18.13
CA VAL A 95 2.55 27.27 -16.79
C VAL A 95 3.65 28.31 -16.67
N ARG A 96 3.27 29.60 -16.70
CA ARG A 96 4.20 30.67 -16.35
C ARG A 96 4.55 30.53 -14.88
N VAL A 97 5.80 30.81 -14.54
CA VAL A 97 6.30 30.82 -13.15
C VAL A 97 5.32 31.61 -12.28
N SER A 98 4.84 31.02 -11.18
CA SER A 98 3.86 31.65 -10.31
C SER A 98 4.40 32.97 -9.73
N ALA A 99 3.51 33.91 -9.42
CA ALA A 99 3.90 35.18 -8.81
C ALA A 99 4.79 34.97 -7.58
N ASP A 100 4.49 33.95 -6.75
CA ASP A 100 5.27 33.56 -5.58
C ASP A 100 6.70 33.10 -5.92
N ALA A 101 6.89 32.39 -7.04
CA ALA A 101 8.22 31.96 -7.46
C ALA A 101 9.03 33.13 -8.02
N ILE A 102 8.41 34.06 -8.76
CA ILE A 102 9.07 35.28 -9.25
C ILE A 102 9.44 36.20 -8.08
N LEU A 103 8.53 36.43 -7.12
CA LEU A 103 8.77 37.28 -5.96
C LEU A 103 9.86 36.70 -5.04
N ARG A 104 9.90 35.38 -4.85
CA ARG A 104 10.97 34.70 -4.09
C ARG A 104 12.34 34.85 -4.77
N SER A 105 12.39 34.83 -6.09
CA SER A 105 13.63 35.03 -6.85
C SER A 105 14.10 36.49 -6.88
N LEU A 106 13.19 37.46 -6.93
CA LEU A 106 13.54 38.89 -7.00
C LEU A 106 13.78 39.54 -5.63
N LEU A 107 13.03 39.16 -4.61
CA LEU A 107 13.02 39.83 -3.29
C LEU A 107 13.66 38.99 -2.18
N GLY A 108 14.11 37.77 -2.49
CA GLY A 108 14.77 36.87 -1.55
C GLY A 108 13.98 36.64 -0.27
N SER A 109 14.67 36.59 0.87
CA SER A 109 14.09 36.29 2.19
C SER A 109 13.28 37.44 2.82
N LYS A 110 13.27 38.65 2.22
CA LYS A 110 12.73 39.86 2.86
C LYS A 110 11.21 40.00 2.81
N HIS A 111 10.51 39.30 1.92
CA HIS A 111 9.04 39.32 1.84
C HIS A 111 8.50 37.89 1.70
N LYS A 112 8.35 37.21 2.84
CA LYS A 112 7.60 35.95 2.92
C LYS A 112 6.13 36.26 3.23
N VAL A 113 5.47 36.96 2.32
CA VAL A 113 4.01 37.12 2.36
C VAL A 113 3.42 35.89 1.69
N SER A 114 3.13 34.84 2.46
CA SER A 114 2.30 33.74 1.96
C SER A 114 0.93 34.31 1.62
N MET A 115 0.49 34.23 0.37
CA MET A 115 -0.90 34.54 -0.02
C MET A 115 -1.88 33.42 0.41
N ASP A 116 -1.49 32.60 1.38
CA ASP A 116 -2.33 31.57 1.97
C ASP A 116 -3.40 32.25 2.83
N LEU A 117 -4.68 32.09 2.48
CA LEU A 117 -5.80 32.62 3.26
C LEU A 117 -5.76 32.19 4.74
N ARG A 118 -5.08 31.08 5.03
CA ARG A 118 -4.89 30.51 6.37
C ARG A 118 -3.99 31.34 7.28
N THR A 119 -2.99 32.05 6.76
CA THR A 119 -2.00 32.75 7.60
C THR A 119 -2.43 34.17 7.99
N ASN A 120 -3.47 34.72 7.33
CA ASN A 120 -4.10 35.99 7.70
C ASN A 120 -5.18 35.86 8.80
N LEU A 121 -5.55 34.63 9.19
CA LEU A 121 -6.49 34.39 10.27
C LEU A 121 -5.76 34.37 11.61
N LYS A 122 -6.23 35.16 12.58
CA LYS A 122 -5.63 35.31 13.92
C LYS A 122 -5.71 33.99 14.67
N SER A 123 -4.57 33.35 14.96
CA SER A 123 -4.53 32.19 15.85
C SER A 123 -4.82 32.64 17.28
N VAL A 124 -5.97 32.23 17.83
CA VAL A 124 -6.29 32.44 19.25
C VAL A 124 -5.39 31.52 20.07
N LYS A 125 -4.54 32.09 20.93
CA LYS A 125 -3.81 31.34 21.95
C LYS A 125 -4.84 30.73 22.90
N LYS A 126 -4.79 29.40 23.10
CA LYS A 126 -5.55 28.74 24.16
C LYS A 126 -4.85 28.97 25.49
N GLU A 127 -4.97 30.17 26.01
CA GLU A 127 -4.86 30.46 27.43
C GLU A 127 -6.19 31.14 27.76
N ASP A 128 -6.86 30.73 28.84
CA ASP A 128 -8.22 31.14 29.26
C ASP A 128 -9.42 30.27 28.82
N THR A 129 -9.31 28.94 28.93
CA THR A 129 -10.49 28.05 29.11
C THR A 129 -10.59 27.52 30.54
N GLU A 130 -10.31 28.38 31.53
CA GLU A 130 -10.69 28.14 32.92
C GLU A 130 -11.49 29.33 33.44
N LYS A 131 -12.73 29.44 32.98
CA LYS A 131 -13.86 30.10 33.66
C LYS A 131 -15.08 29.92 32.77
N VAL A 132 -16.21 29.57 33.37
CA VAL A 132 -17.51 29.32 32.73
C VAL A 132 -17.73 27.87 32.28
N CYS A 133 -17.74 26.95 33.25
CA CYS A 133 -18.83 25.96 33.33
C CYS A 133 -18.93 25.39 34.75
N PHE A 134 -19.35 26.21 35.71
CA PHE A 134 -19.81 25.74 37.03
C PHE A 134 -21.29 26.12 37.19
N VAL A 135 -22.14 25.45 36.40
CA VAL A 135 -23.55 25.32 36.74
C VAL A 135 -23.84 23.82 36.72
N CYS A 136 -23.60 23.17 37.86
CA CYS A 136 -24.25 21.95 38.35
C CYS A 136 -23.46 21.37 39.55
N ARG A 137 -23.78 21.88 40.75
CA ARG A 137 -23.62 21.30 42.11
C ARG A 137 -23.78 22.51 43.06
N GLY A 138 -24.91 22.76 43.70
CA GLY A 138 -25.62 21.83 44.57
C GLY A 138 -24.82 21.67 45.87
N ILE A 139 -25.29 22.33 46.94
CA ILE A 139 -25.07 21.96 48.36
C ILE A 139 -23.65 22.27 48.88
N VAL A 140 -23.35 22.91 50.02
CA VAL A 140 -24.06 23.52 51.16
C VAL A 140 -22.98 24.31 51.94
N SER A 141 -23.39 25.36 52.64
CA SER A 141 -22.78 26.10 53.77
C SER A 141 -21.30 25.87 54.18
N GLY A 142 -20.59 26.97 54.44
CA GLY A 142 -19.39 26.97 55.28
C GLY A 142 -18.82 28.38 55.48
N SER A 143 -18.81 28.82 56.72
CA SER A 143 -18.61 30.18 57.22
C SER A 143 -17.17 30.72 57.20
N SER A 144 -17.06 32.01 57.50
CA SER A 144 -15.91 32.75 58.08
C SER A 144 -14.94 33.39 57.06
N SER A 145 -14.96 34.71 56.88
CA SER A 145 -14.36 35.79 57.73
C SER A 145 -12.86 36.00 57.47
N ASP A 146 -12.45 37.27 57.50
CA ASP A 146 -11.07 37.83 57.44
C ASP A 146 -10.43 38.04 56.06
N GLN A 147 -9.79 39.18 55.73
CA GLN A 147 -9.72 40.52 56.33
C GLN A 147 -9.02 41.46 55.33
N ARG A 148 -9.42 42.74 55.35
CA ARG A 148 -8.72 43.95 54.87
C ARG A 148 -8.86 44.36 53.39
#